data_AF-E2AAS2-F1
#
_entry.id   AF-E2AAS2-F1
#
_cell.length_a   1.000
_cell.length_b   1.000
_cell.length_c   1.000
_cell.angle_alpha   90.00
_cell.angle_beta   90.00
_cell.angle_gamma   90.00
#
_symmetry.space_group_name_H-M   'P 1'
#
loop_
_entity.id
_entity.type
_entity.pdbx_description
1 polymer ?
#
loop_
_entity_poly.entity_id
_entity_poly.type
_entity_poly.pdbx_seq_one_letter_code
_entity_poly.pdbx_strand_id
1 'polypeptide(L)'
;YIWSKKETLLLISLYKENEAMFTSEKTKQHSCWEYIANKMAENGYNISGKKCTKFQTLKRTYKQIKNHNSKSGNSRKTWEFLD
;
A
#
# COMPACT_ATOMS: atom_id res chain seq x y z
N TYR A 1 13.75 8.33 -4.07
CA TYR A 1 12.38 8.85 -4.11
C TYR A 1 11.79 8.71 -2.72
N ILE A 2 11.35 9.80 -2.13
CA ILE A 2 10.76 9.82 -0.79
C ILE A 2 9.26 10.02 -0.98
N TRP A 3 8.45 9.13 -0.41
CA TRP A 3 7.00 9.20 -0.50
C TRP A 3 6.47 10.21 0.52
N SER A 4 5.62 11.14 0.07
CA SER A 4 4.92 12.03 1.00
C SER A 4 3.79 11.28 1.73
N LYS A 5 3.29 11.84 2.83
CA LYS A 5 2.13 11.28 3.55
C LYS A 5 0.90 11.20 2.65
N LYS A 6 0.59 12.27 1.91
CA LYS A 6 -0.58 12.34 1.00
C LYS A 6 -0.47 11.30 -0.12
N GLU A 7 0.71 11.18 -0.72
CA GLU A 7 0.98 10.19 -1.76
C GLU A 7 0.86 8.76 -1.24
N THR A 8 1.37 8.50 -0.02
CA THR A 8 1.27 7.19 0.63
C THR A 8 -0.18 6.82 0.92
N LEU A 9 -0.97 7.76 1.45
CA LEU A 9 -2.40 7.56 1.71
C LEU A 9 -3.17 7.29 0.42
N LEU A 10 -2.89 8.02 -0.65
CA LEU A 10 -3.50 7.79 -1.96
C LEU A 10 -3.18 6.39 -2.48
N LEU A 11 -1.91 5.95 -2.42
CA LEU A 11 -1.51 4.59 -2.82
C LEU A 11 -2.27 3.52 -2.02
N ILE A 12 -2.43 3.72 -0.71
CA ILE A 12 -3.18 2.80 0.15
C ILE A 12 -4.65 2.76 -0.26
N SER A 13 -5.29 3.90 -0.52
CA SER A 13 -6.69 3.98 -0.97
C SER A 13 -6.89 3.26 -2.29
N LEU A 14 -6.09 3.62 -3.30
CA LEU A 14 -6.17 3.03 -4.64
C LEU A 14 -5.92 1.52 -4.59
N TYR A 15 -5.01 1.03 -3.75
CA TYR A 15 -4.85 -0.41 -3.58
C TYR A 15 -6.10 -1.06 -2.99
N LYS A 16 -6.69 -0.48 -1.94
CA LYS A 16 -7.90 -1.03 -1.29
C LYS A 16 -9.07 -1.10 -2.28
N GLU A 17 -9.28 -0.04 -3.06
CA GLU A 17 -10.33 0.03 -4.09
C GLU A 17 -10.15 -1.02 -5.19
N ASN A 18 -8.90 -1.40 -5.48
CA ASN A 18 -8.57 -2.30 -6.59
C ASN A 18 -8.00 -3.65 -6.10
N GLU A 19 -8.19 -4.02 -4.83
CA GLU A 19 -7.58 -5.23 -4.25
C GLU A 19 -8.00 -6.50 -5.00
N ALA A 20 -9.23 -6.55 -5.51
CA ALA A 20 -9.75 -7.66 -6.31
C ALA A 20 -8.93 -7.93 -7.59
N MET A 21 -8.27 -6.92 -8.16
CA MET A 21 -7.40 -7.12 -9.32
C MET A 21 -6.12 -7.90 -8.95
N PHE A 22 -5.67 -7.78 -7.69
CA PHE A 22 -4.48 -8.47 -7.21
C PHE A 22 -4.73 -9.91 -6.79
N THR A 23 -5.99 -10.31 -6.59
CA THR A 23 -6.39 -11.68 -6.26
C THR A 23 -6.88 -12.47 -7.48
N SER A 24 -7.10 -11.81 -8.61
CA SER A 24 -7.51 -12.45 -9.86
C SER A 24 -6.38 -13.23 -10.52
N GLU A 25 -6.56 -14.53 -10.74
CA GLU A 25 -5.59 -15.42 -11.43
C GLU A 25 -5.28 -14.98 -12.86
N LYS A 26 -6.19 -14.25 -13.50
CA LYS A 26 -6.06 -13.80 -14.90
C LYS A 26 -5.20 -12.55 -15.05
N THR A 27 -4.90 -11.84 -13.96
CA THR A 27 -4.23 -10.54 -14.02
C THR A 27 -2.80 -10.64 -13.50
N LYS A 28 -1.82 -10.23 -14.31
CA LYS A 28 -0.43 -10.17 -13.89
C LYS A 28 -0.24 -9.05 -12.88
N GLN A 29 0.46 -9.31 -11.76
CA GLN A 29 0.72 -8.29 -10.74
C GLN A 29 1.37 -7.02 -11.30
N HIS A 30 2.27 -7.15 -12.29
CA HIS A 30 2.85 -6.01 -12.98
C HIS A 30 1.77 -5.09 -13.57
N SER A 31 0.80 -5.66 -14.28
CA SER A 31 -0.31 -4.90 -14.88
C SER A 31 -1.18 -4.22 -13.82
N CYS A 32 -1.39 -4.86 -12.66
CA CYS A 32 -2.10 -4.22 -11.55
C CYS A 32 -1.33 -3.01 -11.03
N TRP A 33 -0.02 -3.11 -10.86
CA TRP A 33 0.80 -2.00 -10.38
C TRP A 33 0.89 -0.85 -11.40
N GLU A 34 0.97 -1.16 -12.69
CA GLU A 34 0.91 -0.14 -13.76
C GLU A 34 -0.45 0.56 -13.79
N TYR A 35 -1.55 -0.17 -13.58
CA TYR A 35 -2.87 0.44 -13.43
C TYR A 35 -2.93 1.39 -12.24
N ILE A 36 -2.44 0.98 -11.07
CA ILE A 36 -2.34 1.86 -9.89
C ILE A 36 -1.47 3.09 -10.18
N ALA A 37 -0.33 2.91 -10.87
CA ALA A 37 0.55 4.02 -11.26
C ALA A 37 -0.15 5.03 -12.17
N ASN A 38 -0.96 4.58 -13.14
CA ASN A 38 -1.77 5.47 -13.96
C ASN A 38 -2.77 6.27 -13.11
N LYS A 39 -3.43 5.64 -12.14
CA LYS A 39 -4.33 6.33 -11.19
C LYS A 39 -3.59 7.33 -10.29
N MET A 40 -2.36 7.01 -9.88
CA MET A 40 -1.50 7.96 -9.17
C MET A 40 -1.17 9.18 -10.05
N ALA A 41 -0.87 8.95 -11.34
CA ALA A 41 -0.56 10.01 -12.29
C ALA A 41 -1.76 10.93 -12.58
N GLU A 42 -2.98 10.37 -12.68
CA GLU A 42 -4.24 11.14 -12.77
C GLU A 42 -4.42 12.10 -11.58
N ASN A 43 -3.84 11.77 -10.41
CA ASN A 43 -3.85 12.59 -9.20
C ASN A 43 -2.58 13.48 -9.06
N GLY A 44 -1.79 13.61 -10.12
CA GLY A 44 -0.59 14.46 -10.15
C GLY A 44 0.70 13.79 -9.65
N TYR A 45 0.68 12.49 -9.33
CA TYR A 45 1.86 11.74 -8.90
C TYR A 45 2.38 10.85 -10.02
N ASN A 46 3.31 11.37 -10.83
CA ASN A 46 3.90 10.62 -11.94
C ASN A 46 4.96 9.61 -11.43
N ILE A 47 4.51 8.40 -11.11
CA ILE A 47 5.34 7.30 -10.61
C ILE A 47 5.06 6.03 -11.43
N SER A 48 6.06 5.15 -11.55
CA SER A 48 5.89 3.88 -12.26
C SER A 48 5.27 2.79 -11.37
N GLY A 49 4.68 1.75 -11.98
CA GLY A 49 4.11 0.63 -11.23
C GLY A 49 5.13 -0.06 -10.33
N LYS A 50 6.39 -0.17 -10.78
CA LYS A 50 7.49 -0.68 -9.94
C LYS A 50 7.63 0.10 -8.62
N LYS A 51 7.43 1.43 -8.62
CA LYS A 51 7.48 2.23 -7.38
C LYS A 51 6.25 2.00 -6.49
N CYS A 52 5.07 1.75 -7.07
CA CYS A 52 3.84 1.44 -6.32
C CYS A 52 3.96 0.17 -5.46
N THR A 53 4.95 -0.71 -5.73
CA THR A 53 5.28 -1.83 -4.85
C THR A 53 5.67 -1.41 -3.42
N LYS A 54 5.93 -0.12 -3.18
CA LYS A 54 5.97 0.51 -1.84
C LYS A 54 4.83 0.03 -0.93
N PHE A 55 3.63 -0.20 -1.49
CA PHE A 55 2.50 -0.74 -0.76
C PHE A 55 2.80 -2.07 -0.06
N GLN A 56 3.59 -2.95 -0.66
CA GLN A 56 3.96 -4.24 -0.06
C GLN A 56 4.76 -4.05 1.23
N THR A 57 5.65 -3.07 1.27
CA THR A 57 6.38 -2.69 2.49
C THR A 57 5.41 -2.16 3.55
N LEU A 58 4.48 -1.28 3.17
CA LEU A 58 3.48 -0.74 4.09
C LEU A 58 2.60 -1.85 4.69
N LYS A 59 2.12 -2.78 3.86
CA LYS A 59 1.34 -3.96 4.28
C LYS A 59 2.13 -4.84 5.24
N ARG A 60 3.45 -5.00 5.04
CA ARG A 60 4.32 -5.76 5.95
C ARG A 60 4.44 -5.06 7.30
N THR A 61 4.72 -3.76 7.33
CA THR A 61 4.81 -2.98 8.57
C THR A 61 3.49 -3.01 9.35
N TYR A 62 2.35 -2.84 8.67
CA TYR A 62 1.03 -2.98 9.28
C TYR A 62 0.86 -4.34 9.97
N LYS A 63 1.17 -5.44 9.27
CA LYS A 63 1.08 -6.80 9.83
C LYS A 63 2.00 -6.96 11.05
N GLN A 64 3.22 -6.44 11.00
CA GLN A 64 4.16 -6.52 12.13
C GLN A 64 3.63 -5.79 13.36
N ILE A 65 3.06 -4.60 13.19
CA ILE A 65 2.50 -3.82 14.30
C ILE A 65 1.26 -4.51 14.87
N LYS A 66 0.36 -5.00 14.01
CA LYS A 66 -0.82 -5.76 14.42
C LYS A 66 -0.43 -7.01 15.23
N ASN A 67 0.55 -7.77 14.75
CA ASN A 67 1.05 -8.97 15.43
C ASN A 67 1.79 -8.64 16.75
N HIS A 68 2.45 -7.48 16.84
CA HIS A 68 3.07 -7.03 18.09
C HIS A 68 1.99 -6.70 19.13
N ASN A 69 0.96 -5.96 18.72
CA ASN A 69 -0.12 -5.51 19.60
C ASN A 69 -1.06 -6.65 20.03
N SER A 70 -1.11 -7.76 19.30
CA SER A 70 -1.93 -8.93 19.67
C SER A 70 -1.29 -9.82 20.73
N LYS A 71 -0.03 -9.57 21.13
CA LYS A 71 0.67 -10.35 22.15
C LYS A 71 0.51 -9.68 23.53
N SER A 72 0.01 -10.44 24.51
CA SER A 72 -0.12 -9.98 25.89
C SER A 72 1.25 -9.59 26.48
N GLY A 73 1.28 -8.54 27.29
CA GLY A 73 2.51 -7.99 27.89
C GLY A 73 3.31 -7.03 27.01
N ASN A 74 2.95 -6.85 25.72
CA ASN A 74 3.59 -5.85 24.87
C ASN A 74 3.00 -4.45 25.08
N SER A 75 3.85 -3.43 25.01
CA SER A 75 3.41 -2.04 24.87
C SER A 75 2.76 -1.81 23.50
N ARG A 76 1.65 -1.07 23.46
CA ARG A 76 0.94 -0.79 22.21
C ARG A 76 1.78 0.08 21.28
N LYS A 77 1.97 -0.38 20.03
CA LYS A 77 2.58 0.40 18.95
C LYS A 77 1.50 1.05 18.09
N THR A 78 1.69 2.32 17.77
CA THR A 78 0.87 3.08 16.83
C THR A 78 1.68 3.38 15.56
N TRP A 79 0.98 3.66 14.45
CA TRP A 79 1.60 4.06 13.19
C TRP A 79 0.71 5.05 12.48
N GLU A 80 1.29 6.02 11.80
CA GLU A 80 0.53 7.10 11.17
C GLU A 80 -0.37 6.67 10.00
N PHE A 81 -0.18 5.45 9.49
CA PHE A 81 -0.99 4.83 8.44
C PHE A 81 -1.83 3.65 8.96
N LEU A 82 -1.88 3.44 10.29
CA LEU A 82 -2.82 2.55 10.95
C LEU A 82 -4.10 3.34 11.23
N ASP A 83 -5.07 3.22 10.33
CA ASP A 83 -6.49 3.46 10.60
C ASP A 83 -7.20 2.09 10.73
#